data_AF-A0A1A8VDD4-F1
#
_entry.id   AF-A0A1A8VDD4-F1
#
_cell.length_a   1.000
_cell.length_b   1.000
_cell.length_c   1.000
_cell.angle_alpha   90.00
_cell.angle_beta   90.00
_cell.angle_gamma   90.00
#
_symmetry.space_group_name_H-M   'P 1'
#
loop_
_entity.id
_entity.type
_entity.pdbx_description
1 polymer ?
#
loop_
_entity_poly.entity_id
_entity_poly.type
_entity_poly.pdbx_seq_one_letter_code
_entity_poly.pdbx_strand_id
1 'polypeptide(L)'
;CEGCKGFFRRSMKRKASFTCPFNGSCTITKDNRRHCQACRLKRCIDIGMMKEFILTDEEVQRKREMIMKRKEEEAAREAQRPRLDDEQARMISSLVEAHHKTYDTSYSDFTRFRPPVRDGPVTRSASRAASLHSLSDASSDSFNHSPESVDTKMNLSSLLMMYQDGASSPDSCEEDTKLSMLPHLADLVSYSIQKVIGFAKMIPGFRELTAEDQIALLKSSAIEIIMLRSNQSFSLEDMSWSCGGPDFKYCVNDVTKGRFPISVLLKRQ
;
A
#
# COMPACT_ATOMS: atom_id res chain seq x y z
N CYS A 1 -16.00 45.53 -15.17
CA CYS A 1 -14.94 44.98 -16.06
C CYS A 1 -13.56 45.47 -15.60
N GLU A 2 -12.51 44.70 -15.90
CA GLU A 2 -11.13 45.03 -15.47
C GLU A 2 -10.62 46.39 -15.97
N GLY A 3 -11.02 46.79 -17.18
CA GLY A 3 -10.64 48.10 -17.74
C GLY A 3 -11.12 49.29 -16.90
N CYS A 4 -12.35 49.26 -16.38
CA CYS A 4 -12.87 50.34 -15.53
C CYS A 4 -12.37 50.24 -14.08
N LYS A 5 -12.17 49.01 -13.56
CA LYS A 5 -11.52 48.77 -12.26
C LYS A 5 -10.10 49.35 -12.21
N GLY A 6 -9.29 49.07 -13.23
CA GLY A 6 -7.93 49.61 -13.34
C GLY A 6 -7.90 51.12 -13.55
N PHE A 7 -8.83 51.66 -14.35
CA PHE A 7 -8.97 53.11 -14.56
C PHE A 7 -9.31 53.82 -13.25
N PHE A 8 -10.40 53.42 -12.57
CA PHE A 8 -10.83 54.03 -11.31
C PHE A 8 -9.73 53.99 -10.24
N ARG A 9 -9.08 52.83 -10.08
CA ARG A 9 -7.96 52.68 -9.15
C ARG A 9 -6.83 53.68 -9.42
N ARG A 10 -6.39 53.82 -10.67
CA ARG A 10 -5.32 54.76 -11.03
C ARG A 10 -5.74 56.22 -10.85
N SER A 11 -6.96 56.55 -11.24
CA SER A 11 -7.50 57.91 -11.12
C SER A 11 -7.58 58.35 -9.66
N MET A 12 -8.07 57.48 -8.77
CA MET A 12 -8.14 57.78 -7.34
C MET A 12 -6.77 57.84 -6.67
N LYS A 13 -5.87 56.87 -6.93
CA LYS A 13 -4.51 56.87 -6.34
C LYS A 13 -3.69 58.10 -6.73
N ARG A 14 -3.77 58.53 -7.99
CA ARG A 14 -3.03 59.70 -8.48
C ARG A 14 -3.74 61.02 -8.23
N LYS A 15 -4.91 61.02 -7.60
CA LYS A 15 -5.80 62.18 -7.47
C LYS A 15 -5.98 62.91 -8.82
N ALA A 16 -6.18 62.13 -9.88
CA ALA A 16 -6.22 62.65 -11.24
C ALA A 16 -7.45 63.55 -11.44
N SER A 17 -7.21 64.77 -11.93
CA SER A 17 -8.27 65.66 -12.40
C SER A 17 -8.37 65.55 -13.92
N PHE A 18 -9.59 65.39 -14.42
CA PHE A 18 -9.87 65.30 -15.85
C PHE A 18 -10.90 66.33 -16.25
N THR A 19 -10.69 66.98 -17.39
CA THR A 19 -11.65 67.90 -17.99
C THR A 19 -12.37 67.19 -19.14
N CYS A 20 -13.68 67.39 -19.24
CA CYS A 20 -14.44 66.88 -20.38
C CYS A 20 -14.14 67.77 -21.61
N PRO A 21 -13.75 67.21 -22.76
CA PRO A 21 -13.56 67.98 -23.98
C PRO A 21 -14.89 68.36 -24.67
N PHE A 22 -16.02 67.89 -24.12
CA PHE A 22 -17.37 68.14 -24.61
C PHE A 22 -18.21 68.80 -23.49
N ASN A 23 -19.50 68.50 -23.39
CA ASN A 23 -20.45 69.15 -22.47
C ASN A 23 -20.54 68.50 -21.07
N GLY A 24 -19.61 67.64 -20.68
CA GLY A 24 -19.65 66.97 -19.36
C GLY A 24 -20.71 65.87 -19.18
N SER A 25 -21.44 65.52 -20.24
CA SER A 25 -22.55 64.55 -20.24
C SER A 25 -22.36 63.35 -21.18
N CYS A 26 -21.11 63.00 -21.53
CA CYS A 26 -20.83 61.92 -22.48
C CYS A 26 -21.38 60.56 -22.00
N THR A 27 -22.15 59.88 -22.85
CA THR A 27 -22.58 58.50 -22.64
C THR A 27 -21.42 57.53 -22.77
N ILE A 28 -21.07 56.82 -21.69
CA ILE A 28 -19.92 55.90 -21.66
C ILE A 28 -20.35 54.47 -22.00
N THR A 29 -19.83 53.95 -23.11
CA THR A 29 -20.03 52.59 -23.63
C THR A 29 -18.71 51.81 -23.71
N LYS A 30 -18.76 50.52 -24.05
CA LYS A 30 -17.57 49.66 -24.16
C LYS A 30 -16.53 50.20 -25.15
N ASP A 31 -17.01 50.77 -26.26
CA ASP A 31 -16.17 51.23 -27.38
C ASP A 31 -15.70 52.66 -27.16
N ASN A 32 -16.55 53.50 -26.58
CA ASN A 32 -16.23 54.92 -26.47
C ASN A 32 -15.60 55.35 -25.13
N ARG A 33 -15.52 54.46 -24.12
CA ARG A 33 -14.99 54.76 -22.77
C ARG A 33 -13.56 55.29 -22.69
N ARG A 34 -12.82 55.37 -23.80
CA ARG A 34 -11.47 55.99 -23.83
C ARG A 34 -11.51 57.46 -24.26
N HIS A 35 -12.58 57.92 -24.93
CA HIS A 35 -12.66 59.26 -25.52
C HIS A 35 -12.85 60.38 -24.48
N CYS A 36 -13.44 60.10 -23.32
CA CYS A 36 -13.61 61.09 -22.25
C CYS A 36 -13.33 60.47 -20.87
N GLN A 37 -12.19 60.81 -20.29
CA GLN A 37 -11.78 60.32 -18.97
C GLN A 37 -12.60 60.96 -17.83
N ALA A 38 -13.01 62.22 -17.98
CA ALA A 38 -13.83 62.94 -17.01
C ALA A 38 -15.20 62.29 -16.81
N CYS A 39 -15.99 62.14 -17.89
CA CYS A 39 -17.31 61.49 -17.83
C CYS A 39 -17.21 60.01 -17.46
N ARG A 40 -16.10 59.33 -17.81
CA ARG A 40 -15.85 57.95 -17.36
C ARG A 40 -15.63 57.86 -15.86
N LEU A 41 -14.81 58.74 -15.28
CA LEU A 41 -14.56 58.75 -13.83
C LEU A 41 -15.82 59.13 -13.07
N LYS A 42 -16.55 60.14 -13.54
CA LYS A 42 -17.86 60.52 -13.02
C LYS A 42 -18.81 59.32 -13.00
N ARG A 43 -18.95 58.63 -14.14
CA ARG A 43 -19.79 57.42 -14.22
C ARG A 43 -19.35 56.32 -13.25
N CYS A 44 -18.04 56.11 -13.04
CA CYS A 44 -17.55 55.14 -12.04
C CYS A 44 -17.99 55.49 -10.61
N ILE A 45 -17.97 56.78 -10.24
CA ILE A 45 -18.42 57.25 -8.93
C ILE A 45 -19.95 57.12 -8.83
N ASP A 46 -20.69 57.54 -9.87
CA ASP A 46 -22.15 57.51 -9.90
C ASP A 46 -22.73 56.10 -9.77
N ILE A 47 -22.00 55.07 -10.23
CA ILE A 47 -22.40 53.66 -10.05
C ILE A 47 -21.93 53.05 -8.71
N GLY A 48 -21.33 53.84 -7.82
CA GLY A 48 -20.96 53.43 -6.47
C GLY A 48 -19.55 52.88 -6.29
N MET A 49 -18.61 53.14 -7.20
CA MET A 49 -17.20 52.79 -6.93
C MET A 49 -16.63 53.72 -5.86
N MET A 50 -16.13 53.13 -4.78
CA MET A 50 -15.65 53.84 -3.59
C MET A 50 -14.11 53.79 -3.51
N LYS A 51 -13.47 54.92 -3.16
CA LYS A 51 -11.99 55.01 -3.06
C LYS A 51 -11.47 54.31 -1.81
N GLU A 52 -12.31 54.19 -0.78
CA GLU A 52 -12.03 53.62 0.53
C GLU A 52 -11.69 52.12 0.44
N PHE A 53 -12.11 51.45 -0.64
CA PHE A 53 -11.79 50.05 -0.92
C PHE A 53 -10.56 49.87 -1.82
N ILE A 54 -9.86 50.96 -2.17
CA ILE A 54 -8.58 50.88 -2.88
C ILE A 54 -7.47 50.78 -1.84
N LEU A 55 -6.81 49.62 -1.81
CA LEU A 55 -5.66 49.40 -0.92
C LEU A 55 -4.61 50.50 -1.08
N THR A 56 -4.17 51.03 0.05
CA THR A 56 -3.05 51.98 0.13
C THR A 56 -1.75 51.30 -0.30
N ASP A 57 -0.72 52.09 -0.58
CA ASP A 57 0.59 51.52 -0.95
C ASP A 57 1.21 50.76 0.24
N GLU A 58 0.98 51.22 1.46
CA GLU A 58 1.36 50.53 2.71
C GLU A 58 0.64 49.18 2.87
N GLU A 59 -0.67 49.11 2.62
CA GLU A 59 -1.42 47.85 2.72
C GLU A 59 -1.01 46.85 1.65
N VAL A 60 -0.71 47.32 0.43
CA VAL A 60 -0.16 46.49 -0.64
C VAL A 60 1.22 45.96 -0.25
N GLN A 61 2.07 46.81 0.33
CA GLN A 61 3.40 46.44 0.77
C GLN A 61 3.36 45.41 1.91
N ARG A 62 2.54 45.65 2.95
CA ARG A 62 2.30 44.70 4.04
C ARG A 62 1.80 43.34 3.52
N LYS A 63 0.92 43.35 2.51
CA LYS A 63 0.44 42.11 1.88
C LYS A 63 1.56 41.37 1.16
N ARG A 64 2.47 42.06 0.48
CA ARG A 64 3.64 41.45 -0.18
C ARG A 64 4.60 40.83 0.83
N GLU A 65 4.87 41.54 1.93
CA GLU A 65 5.73 41.05 3.01
C GLU A 65 5.15 39.79 3.68
N MET A 66 3.85 39.77 3.97
CA MET A 66 3.20 38.56 4.50
C MET A 66 3.30 37.37 3.54
N ILE A 67 3.19 37.59 2.22
CA ILE A 67 3.34 36.53 1.22
C ILE A 67 4.78 36.01 1.17
N MET A 68 5.76 36.91 1.21
CA MET A 68 7.18 36.54 1.20
C MET A 68 7.55 35.76 2.46
N LYS A 69 7.14 36.24 3.63
CA LYS A 69 7.34 35.56 4.90
C LYS A 69 6.73 34.15 4.91
N ARG A 70 5.49 34.00 4.41
CA ARG A 70 4.84 32.68 4.29
C ARG A 70 5.63 31.74 3.37
N LYS A 71 6.16 32.24 2.25
CA LYS A 71 6.98 31.45 1.33
C LYS A 71 8.30 31.03 1.98
N GLU A 72 8.93 31.91 2.75
CA GLU A 72 10.16 31.61 3.49
C GLU A 72 9.92 30.57 4.57
N GLU A 73 8.84 30.69 5.33
CA GLU A 73 8.42 29.70 6.34
C GLU A 73 8.13 28.33 5.70
N GLU A 74 7.44 28.30 4.56
CA GLU A 74 7.16 27.07 3.81
C GLU A 74 8.44 26.43 3.25
N ALA A 75 9.35 27.24 2.69
CA ALA A 75 10.65 26.78 2.21
C ALA A 75 11.53 26.25 3.34
N ALA A 76 11.54 26.91 4.51
CA ALA A 76 12.27 26.46 5.68
C ALA A 76 11.71 25.12 6.20
N ARG A 77 10.37 24.96 6.21
CA ARG A 77 9.71 23.70 6.60
C ARG A 77 10.05 22.56 5.64
N GLU A 78 10.08 22.84 4.34
CA GLU A 78 10.46 21.84 3.33
C GLU A 78 11.96 21.50 3.39
N ALA A 79 12.81 22.48 3.69
CA ALA A 79 14.25 22.26 3.89
C ALA A 79 14.55 21.41 5.13
N GLN A 80 13.74 21.54 6.19
CA GLN A 80 13.83 20.71 7.40
C GLN A 80 13.13 19.35 7.25
N ARG A 81 12.47 19.08 6.13
CA ARG A 81 11.82 17.79 5.91
C ARG A 81 12.89 16.70 5.90
N PRO A 82 12.82 15.70 6.80
CA PRO A 82 13.80 14.62 6.82
C PRO A 82 13.80 13.94 5.45
N ARG A 83 14.96 13.94 4.81
CA ARG A 83 15.22 13.22 3.57
C ARG A 83 15.98 11.95 3.92
N LEU A 84 15.64 10.87 3.23
CA LEU A 84 16.42 9.65 3.30
C LEU A 84 17.82 9.97 2.81
N ASP A 85 18.83 9.56 3.56
CA ASP A 85 20.20 9.60 3.04
C ASP A 85 20.38 8.53 1.94
N ASP A 86 21.48 8.62 1.20
CA ASP A 86 21.75 7.72 0.08
C ASP A 86 21.92 6.25 0.52
N GLU A 87 22.41 6.01 1.74
CA GLU A 87 22.56 4.68 2.33
C GLU A 87 21.21 4.08 2.73
N GLN A 88 20.34 4.85 3.40
CA GLN A 88 18.97 4.49 3.71
C GLN A 88 18.17 4.18 2.45
N ALA A 89 18.32 4.99 1.40
CA ALA A 89 17.67 4.76 0.11
C ALA A 89 18.14 3.45 -0.54
N ARG A 90 19.45 3.15 -0.51
CA ARG A 90 20.01 1.88 -0.98
C ARG A 90 19.49 0.70 -0.16
N MET A 91 19.44 0.83 1.17
CA MET A 91 18.94 -0.21 2.06
C MET A 91 17.47 -0.53 1.75
N ILE A 92 16.61 0.50 1.67
CA ILE A 92 15.20 0.33 1.30
C ILE A 92 15.08 -0.37 -0.06
N SER A 93 15.85 0.06 -1.06
CA SER A 93 15.83 -0.54 -2.40
C SER A 93 16.19 -2.03 -2.36
N SER A 94 17.25 -2.39 -1.63
CA SER A 94 17.67 -3.78 -1.43
C SER A 94 16.60 -4.62 -0.76
N LEU A 95 15.92 -4.09 0.27
CA LEU A 95 14.86 -4.80 0.99
C LEU A 95 13.61 -4.99 0.12
N VAL A 96 13.24 -3.98 -0.67
CA VAL A 96 12.12 -4.07 -1.61
C VAL A 96 12.41 -5.11 -2.70
N GLU A 97 13.62 -5.12 -3.25
CA GLU A 97 14.03 -6.12 -4.23
C GLU A 97 14.02 -7.53 -3.65
N ALA A 98 14.56 -7.71 -2.43
CA ALA A 98 14.51 -8.98 -1.71
C ALA A 98 13.07 -9.45 -1.49
N HIS A 99 12.16 -8.54 -1.14
CA HIS A 99 10.75 -8.86 -0.97
C HIS A 99 10.13 -9.36 -2.28
N HIS A 100 10.28 -8.61 -3.39
CA HIS A 100 9.71 -9.01 -4.68
C HIS A 100 10.28 -10.32 -5.23
N LYS A 101 11.56 -10.63 -4.96
CA LYS A 101 12.18 -11.89 -5.39
C LYS A 101 11.70 -13.11 -4.61
N THR A 102 11.24 -12.91 -3.37
CA THR A 102 10.93 -14.00 -2.44
C THR A 102 9.44 -14.12 -2.17
N TYR A 103 8.65 -13.12 -2.53
CA TYR A 103 7.22 -13.11 -2.34
C TYR A 103 6.51 -12.85 -3.66
N ASP A 104 5.74 -13.83 -4.10
CA ASP A 104 4.91 -13.75 -5.29
C ASP A 104 3.49 -13.30 -4.89
N THR A 105 3.15 -12.06 -5.22
CA THR A 105 1.81 -11.48 -4.97
C THR A 105 0.71 -12.15 -5.79
N SER A 106 1.05 -12.84 -6.88
CA SER A 106 0.08 -13.56 -7.72
C SER A 106 -0.26 -14.95 -7.19
N TYR A 107 0.52 -15.45 -6.22
CA TYR A 107 0.40 -16.80 -5.66
C TYR A 107 0.45 -17.91 -6.73
N SER A 108 1.20 -17.72 -7.82
CA SER A 108 1.30 -18.67 -8.92
C SER A 108 1.82 -20.04 -8.48
N ASP A 109 2.75 -20.06 -7.52
CA ASP A 109 3.31 -21.28 -6.94
C ASP A 109 2.26 -22.10 -6.15
N PHE A 110 1.12 -21.51 -5.75
CA PHE A 110 0.13 -22.22 -4.92
C PHE A 110 -0.52 -23.39 -5.65
N THR A 111 -0.61 -23.30 -6.98
CA THR A 111 -1.11 -24.37 -7.85
C THR A 111 -0.30 -25.66 -7.79
N ARG A 112 0.93 -25.61 -7.25
CA ARG A 112 1.82 -26.77 -7.08
C ARG A 112 1.57 -27.53 -5.78
N PHE A 113 0.81 -26.96 -4.85
CA PHE A 113 0.47 -27.63 -3.59
C PHE A 113 -0.77 -28.50 -3.73
N ARG A 114 -0.92 -29.43 -2.79
CA ARG A 114 -2.13 -30.24 -2.69
C ARG A 114 -3.34 -29.31 -2.54
N PRO A 115 -4.47 -29.54 -3.23
CA PRO A 115 -5.65 -28.71 -3.07
C PRO A 115 -6.21 -28.79 -1.64
N PRO A 116 -6.89 -27.73 -1.15
CA PRO A 116 -7.55 -27.77 0.14
C PRO A 116 -8.71 -28.78 0.15
N VAL A 117 -8.73 -29.67 1.14
CA VAL A 117 -9.79 -30.67 1.33
C VAL A 117 -10.75 -30.17 2.41
N ARG A 118 -11.99 -29.84 2.03
CA ARG A 118 -13.04 -29.36 2.94
C ARG A 118 -14.11 -30.44 3.14
N ASP A 119 -14.46 -30.73 4.38
CA ASP A 119 -15.55 -31.66 4.69
C ASP A 119 -16.93 -30.96 4.62
N GLY A 120 -17.75 -31.35 3.65
CA GLY A 120 -19.13 -30.90 3.45
C GLY A 120 -19.73 -31.45 2.15
N PRO A 121 -21.07 -31.57 2.03
CA PRO A 121 -21.69 -32.11 0.82
C PRO A 121 -21.35 -31.19 -0.34
N VAL A 122 -20.77 -31.76 -1.41
CA VAL A 122 -20.66 -31.10 -2.71
C VAL A 122 -22.08 -30.77 -3.16
N THR A 123 -22.56 -29.55 -2.90
CA THR A 123 -23.66 -29.03 -3.71
C THR A 123 -23.08 -28.94 -5.12
N ARG A 124 -23.57 -29.83 -5.97
CA ARG A 124 -23.21 -29.99 -7.38
C ARG A 124 -23.44 -28.68 -8.14
N SER A 125 -22.53 -27.73 -8.00
CA SER A 125 -22.52 -26.51 -8.80
C SER A 125 -21.11 -26.07 -9.21
N ALA A 126 -20.04 -26.70 -8.70
CA ALA A 126 -18.66 -26.38 -9.06
C ALA A 126 -17.86 -27.53 -9.70
N SER A 127 -18.50 -28.66 -10.06
CA SER A 127 -17.79 -29.83 -10.65
C SER A 127 -17.98 -29.98 -12.17
N ARG A 128 -18.23 -28.90 -12.90
CA ARG A 128 -18.27 -28.93 -14.38
C ARG A 128 -17.28 -27.92 -14.99
N ALA A 129 -16.00 -28.11 -14.70
CA ALA A 129 -14.94 -27.52 -15.52
C ALA A 129 -13.67 -28.39 -15.62
N ALA A 130 -13.61 -29.54 -14.92
CA ALA A 130 -12.47 -30.46 -15.01
C ALA A 130 -12.93 -31.82 -15.56
N SER A 131 -13.44 -31.81 -16.79
CA SER A 131 -13.49 -33.00 -17.63
C SER A 131 -13.52 -32.49 -19.06
N LEU A 132 -12.34 -32.39 -19.67
CA LEU A 132 -12.01 -33.07 -20.93
C LEU A 132 -10.71 -32.49 -21.49
N HIS A 133 -9.84 -33.43 -21.89
CA HIS A 133 -8.59 -33.31 -22.65
C HIS A 133 -7.32 -33.12 -21.81
N SER A 134 -6.26 -33.89 -21.97
CA SER A 134 -6.02 -35.15 -22.69
C SER A 134 -4.71 -35.69 -22.13
N LEU A 135 -4.66 -37.00 -21.87
CA LEU A 135 -3.41 -37.72 -21.70
C LEU A 135 -2.75 -37.84 -23.08
N SER A 136 -1.51 -37.37 -23.21
CA SER A 136 -0.55 -37.91 -24.17
C SER A 136 0.87 -37.47 -23.82
N ASP A 137 1.70 -38.48 -23.59
CA ASP A 137 3.16 -38.59 -23.59
C ASP A 137 4.00 -37.43 -24.13
N ALA A 138 5.11 -37.14 -23.43
CA ALA A 138 6.46 -37.16 -24.02
C ALA A 138 7.56 -37.18 -22.95
N SER A 139 8.53 -38.06 -23.17
CA SER A 139 9.77 -38.32 -22.43
C SER A 139 10.83 -37.22 -22.58
N SER A 140 11.87 -37.34 -21.74
CA SER A 140 13.20 -36.68 -21.72
C SER A 140 13.25 -35.26 -21.11
N ASP A 141 14.22 -34.88 -20.26
CA ASP A 141 15.58 -35.39 -20.08
C ASP A 141 16.13 -35.19 -18.65
N SER A 142 17.14 -36.00 -18.37
CA SER A 142 17.97 -36.08 -17.16
C SER A 142 18.84 -34.84 -16.94
N PHE A 143 19.05 -34.46 -15.67
CA PHE A 143 20.37 -34.10 -15.15
C PHE A 143 20.52 -34.55 -13.69
N ASN A 144 21.31 -35.62 -13.52
CA ASN A 144 21.96 -35.98 -12.27
C ASN A 144 23.22 -35.12 -12.10
N HIS A 145 23.40 -34.48 -10.94
CA HIS A 145 24.51 -34.80 -10.02
C HIS A 145 24.44 -33.96 -8.72
N SER A 146 24.56 -34.67 -7.60
CA SER A 146 24.85 -34.18 -6.24
C SER A 146 26.30 -33.67 -6.15
N PRO A 147 26.66 -32.85 -5.13
CA PRO A 147 27.11 -33.45 -3.87
C PRO A 147 26.56 -32.79 -2.59
N GLU A 148 26.14 -33.66 -1.68
CA GLU A 148 26.19 -33.65 -0.21
C GLU A 148 26.32 -32.31 0.53
N SER A 149 25.30 -31.98 1.34
CA SER A 149 25.42 -31.06 2.47
C SER A 149 24.19 -31.18 3.39
N VAL A 150 24.34 -31.98 4.45
CA VAL A 150 23.60 -31.96 5.73
C VAL A 150 22.13 -31.53 5.67
N ASP A 151 21.25 -32.52 5.46
CA ASP A 151 19.81 -32.38 5.63
C ASP A 151 19.46 -32.06 7.09
N THR A 152 19.43 -30.78 7.45
CA THR A 152 18.63 -30.33 8.61
C THR A 152 17.18 -30.25 8.16
N LYS A 153 16.59 -31.41 7.84
CA LYS A 153 15.16 -31.59 7.63
C LYS A 153 14.51 -31.36 9.00
N MET A 154 14.21 -30.10 9.32
CA MET A 154 13.38 -29.73 10.46
C MET A 154 11.99 -30.30 10.20
N ASN A 155 11.83 -31.56 10.56
CA ASN A 155 10.63 -32.33 10.36
C ASN A 155 9.59 -31.76 11.33
N LEU A 156 8.71 -30.90 10.82
CA LEU A 156 7.61 -30.33 11.59
C LEU A 156 6.71 -31.43 12.18
N SER A 157 6.67 -32.62 11.57
CA SER A 157 6.02 -33.79 12.19
C SER A 157 6.71 -34.19 13.49
N SER A 158 8.03 -34.15 13.60
CA SER A 158 8.74 -34.42 14.86
C SER A 158 8.48 -33.36 15.93
N LEU A 159 8.29 -32.10 15.53
CA LEU A 159 7.94 -31.01 16.46
C LEU A 159 6.49 -31.14 16.96
N LEU A 160 5.60 -31.73 16.15
CA LEU A 160 4.21 -32.01 16.50
C LEU A 160 4.07 -33.28 17.37
N MET A 161 4.91 -34.29 17.14
CA MET A 161 4.91 -35.57 17.88
C MET A 161 5.41 -35.44 19.34
N MET A 162 6.25 -34.45 19.66
CA MET A 162 6.70 -34.23 21.05
C MET A 162 5.61 -33.67 21.99
N TYR A 163 4.45 -33.28 21.46
CA TYR A 163 3.31 -32.78 22.25
C TYR A 163 2.16 -33.77 22.34
N GLN A 164 2.35 -34.97 21.80
CA GLN A 164 1.37 -36.05 21.82
C GLN A 164 1.68 -37.02 22.94
N ASP A 165 1.83 -36.51 24.16
CA ASP A 165 1.91 -37.34 25.36
C ASP A 165 0.88 -36.85 26.38
N GLY A 166 -0.31 -37.45 26.30
CA GLY A 166 -1.41 -37.15 27.21
C GLY A 166 -2.80 -37.19 26.58
N ALA A 167 -3.23 -38.37 26.12
CA ALA A 167 -4.61 -38.88 26.26
C ALA A 167 -4.78 -40.12 25.36
N SER A 168 -4.61 -41.30 25.95
CA SER A 168 -5.10 -42.54 25.38
C SER A 168 -6.61 -42.65 25.63
N SER A 169 -7.42 -42.69 24.57
CA SER A 169 -8.76 -43.27 24.58
C SER A 169 -9.17 -43.71 23.17
N PRO A 170 -9.75 -44.91 22.98
CA PRO A 170 -10.06 -45.44 21.65
C PRO A 170 -11.50 -45.08 21.24
N ASP A 171 -11.67 -44.02 20.44
CA ASP A 171 -12.87 -43.85 19.61
C ASP A 171 -12.47 -43.20 18.27
N SER A 172 -12.28 -44.03 17.25
CA SER A 172 -11.39 -43.78 16.10
C SER A 172 -12.09 -43.28 14.83
N CYS A 173 -13.22 -42.56 14.94
CA CYS A 173 -13.96 -42.07 13.76
C CYS A 173 -14.19 -40.55 13.70
N GLU A 174 -14.03 -39.79 14.78
CA GLU A 174 -14.31 -38.33 14.79
C GLU A 174 -13.06 -37.42 14.76
N GLU A 175 -11.86 -37.97 14.97
CA GLU A 175 -10.63 -37.16 14.96
C GLU A 175 -10.06 -36.94 13.55
N ASP A 176 -10.17 -37.92 12.65
CA ASP A 176 -9.62 -37.84 11.28
C ASP A 176 -10.24 -36.70 10.44
N THR A 177 -11.53 -36.39 10.67
CA THR A 177 -12.28 -35.35 9.94
C THR A 177 -11.88 -33.93 10.31
N LYS A 178 -11.23 -33.70 11.47
CA LYS A 178 -10.82 -32.34 11.89
C LYS A 178 -9.49 -31.89 11.30
N LEU A 179 -8.76 -32.80 10.65
CA LEU A 179 -7.39 -32.58 10.18
C LEU A 179 -7.25 -32.64 8.65
N SER A 180 -8.35 -32.75 7.90
CA SER A 180 -8.35 -32.87 6.43
C SER A 180 -7.60 -31.75 5.70
N MET A 181 -7.62 -30.54 6.27
CA MET A 181 -6.87 -29.37 5.76
C MET A 181 -5.40 -29.31 6.21
N LEU A 182 -5.00 -30.05 7.25
CA LEU A 182 -3.66 -29.92 7.84
C LEU A 182 -2.52 -30.23 6.86
N PRO A 183 -2.58 -31.28 6.01
CA PRO A 183 -1.49 -31.55 5.08
C PRO A 183 -1.27 -30.40 4.09
N HIS A 184 -2.37 -29.79 3.60
CA HIS A 184 -2.31 -28.61 2.74
C HIS A 184 -1.71 -27.40 3.47
N LEU A 185 -2.21 -27.09 4.67
CA LEU A 185 -1.70 -25.97 5.47
C LEU A 185 -0.22 -26.16 5.83
N ALA A 186 0.21 -27.39 6.11
CA ALA A 186 1.61 -27.70 6.37
C ALA A 186 2.52 -27.43 5.16
N ASP A 187 2.06 -27.74 3.95
CA ASP A 187 2.79 -27.42 2.72
C ASP A 187 2.93 -25.90 2.54
N LEU A 188 1.83 -25.15 2.74
CA LEU A 188 1.82 -23.69 2.64
C LEU A 188 2.73 -23.03 3.68
N VAL A 189 2.70 -23.49 4.93
CA VAL A 189 3.56 -22.98 6.00
C VAL A 189 5.01 -23.29 5.71
N SER A 190 5.33 -24.52 5.27
CA SER A 190 6.69 -24.91 4.91
C SER A 190 7.26 -24.06 3.78
N TYR A 191 6.46 -23.86 2.72
CA TYR A 191 6.79 -22.95 1.63
C TYR A 191 7.01 -21.52 2.11
N SER A 192 6.12 -21.02 2.96
CA SER A 192 6.20 -19.65 3.48
C SER A 192 7.46 -19.43 4.32
N ILE A 193 7.84 -20.42 5.15
CA ILE A 193 9.09 -20.43 5.91
C ILE A 193 10.29 -20.36 4.95
N GLN A 194 10.31 -21.18 3.89
CA GLN A 194 11.39 -21.15 2.90
C GLN A 194 11.52 -19.77 2.24
N LYS A 195 10.40 -19.10 1.92
CA LYS A 195 10.41 -17.73 1.39
C LYS A 195 10.87 -16.69 2.41
N VAL A 196 10.56 -16.86 3.70
CA VAL A 196 11.10 -16.00 4.78
C VAL A 196 12.61 -16.18 4.90
N ILE A 197 13.11 -17.41 4.88
CA ILE A 197 14.55 -17.70 4.91
C ILE A 197 15.24 -17.10 3.67
N GLY A 198 14.64 -17.26 2.49
CA GLY A 198 15.13 -16.67 1.25
C GLY A 198 15.21 -15.14 1.34
N PHE A 199 14.19 -14.51 1.90
CA PHE A 199 14.16 -13.06 2.14
C PHE A 199 15.27 -12.63 3.10
N ALA A 200 15.39 -13.27 4.26
CA ALA A 200 16.38 -12.95 5.27
C ALA A 200 17.82 -13.06 4.72
N LYS A 201 18.10 -14.10 3.91
CA LYS A 201 19.38 -14.28 3.23
C LYS A 201 19.74 -13.17 2.24
N MET A 202 18.80 -12.32 1.85
CA MET A 202 19.03 -11.16 0.97
C MET A 202 19.13 -9.83 1.73
N ILE A 203 18.88 -9.82 3.04
CA ILE A 203 19.03 -8.61 3.87
C ILE A 203 20.53 -8.33 4.06
N PRO A 204 21.02 -7.11 3.76
CA PRO A 204 22.40 -6.73 4.03
C PRO A 204 22.80 -6.98 5.50
N GLY A 205 23.97 -7.58 5.72
CA GLY A 205 24.47 -7.94 7.06
C GLY A 205 23.91 -9.24 7.65
N PHE A 206 22.80 -9.80 7.17
CA PHE A 206 22.22 -11.01 7.77
C PHE A 206 23.13 -12.23 7.68
N ARG A 207 23.83 -12.40 6.55
CA ARG A 207 24.75 -13.54 6.34
C ARG A 207 26.06 -13.42 7.13
N GLU A 208 26.36 -12.24 7.64
CA GLU A 208 27.56 -11.96 8.43
C GLU A 208 27.35 -12.32 9.91
N LEU A 209 26.10 -12.51 10.34
CA LEU A 209 25.75 -13.02 11.66
C LEU A 209 26.17 -14.47 11.83
N THR A 210 26.33 -14.90 13.09
CA THR A 210 26.57 -16.32 13.40
C THR A 210 25.39 -17.18 12.99
N ALA A 211 25.64 -18.48 12.74
CA ALA A 211 24.55 -19.41 12.41
C ALA A 211 23.51 -19.49 13.54
N GLU A 212 23.93 -19.38 14.79
CA GLU A 212 23.06 -19.35 15.96
C GLU A 212 22.13 -18.13 15.93
N ASP A 213 22.68 -16.93 15.68
CA ASP A 213 21.90 -15.69 15.60
C ASP A 213 20.93 -15.69 14.40
N GLN A 214 21.38 -16.16 13.24
CA GLN A 214 20.51 -16.30 12.06
C GLN A 214 19.32 -17.23 12.36
N ILE A 215 19.56 -18.36 13.03
CA ILE A 215 18.51 -19.30 13.43
C ILE A 215 17.59 -18.66 14.48
N ALA A 216 18.14 -17.98 15.48
CA ALA A 216 17.37 -17.34 16.53
C ALA A 216 16.42 -16.26 15.96
N LEU A 217 16.93 -15.39 15.09
CA LEU A 217 16.13 -14.36 14.41
C LEU A 217 15.02 -14.95 13.54
N LEU A 218 15.32 -16.00 12.77
CA LEU A 218 14.31 -16.66 11.94
C LEU A 218 13.24 -17.35 12.79
N LYS A 219 13.63 -18.03 13.88
CA LYS A 219 12.68 -18.69 14.79
C LYS A 219 11.74 -17.71 15.47
N SER A 220 12.23 -16.54 15.88
CA SER A 220 11.40 -15.55 16.58
C SER A 220 10.48 -14.77 15.63
N SER A 221 10.92 -14.47 14.41
CA SER A 221 10.19 -13.55 13.51
C SER A 221 9.39 -14.23 12.39
N ALA A 222 9.66 -15.49 12.05
CA ALA A 222 9.08 -16.09 10.84
C ALA A 222 7.54 -16.09 10.84
N ILE A 223 6.92 -16.39 11.98
CA ILE A 223 5.45 -16.43 12.06
C ILE A 223 4.82 -15.04 11.86
N GLU A 224 5.41 -14.00 12.44
CA GLU A 224 4.93 -12.62 12.32
C GLU A 224 5.03 -12.14 10.87
N ILE A 225 6.14 -12.47 10.19
CA ILE A 225 6.33 -12.14 8.77
C ILE A 225 5.32 -12.87 7.90
N ILE A 226 5.06 -14.16 8.17
CA ILE A 226 4.05 -14.94 7.43
C ILE A 226 2.66 -14.35 7.63
N MET A 227 2.29 -13.98 8.86
CA MET A 227 1.01 -13.33 9.15
C MET A 227 0.89 -11.98 8.44
N LEU A 228 1.92 -11.14 8.50
CA LEU A 228 1.93 -9.85 7.82
C LEU A 228 1.75 -10.00 6.31
N ARG A 229 2.43 -10.97 5.69
CA ARG A 229 2.28 -11.28 4.26
C ARG A 229 0.89 -11.78 3.92
N SER A 230 0.29 -12.63 4.76
CA SER A 230 -1.06 -13.14 4.52
C SER A 230 -2.11 -12.03 4.52
N ASN A 231 -1.92 -10.95 5.30
CA ASN A 231 -2.85 -9.81 5.31
C ASN A 231 -2.92 -9.08 3.96
N GLN A 232 -1.93 -9.23 3.09
CA GLN A 232 -1.96 -8.59 1.77
C GLN A 232 -3.01 -9.22 0.83
N SER A 233 -3.45 -10.45 1.09
CA SER A 233 -4.51 -11.12 0.34
C SER A 233 -5.82 -11.27 1.11
N PHE A 234 -5.90 -10.67 2.31
CA PHE A 234 -7.09 -10.71 3.14
C PHE A 234 -8.11 -9.66 2.71
N SER A 235 -9.35 -10.09 2.49
CA SER A 235 -10.49 -9.23 2.23
C SER A 235 -11.35 -9.09 3.48
N LEU A 236 -11.63 -7.85 3.86
CA LEU A 236 -12.56 -7.53 4.95
C LEU A 236 -14.03 -7.73 4.56
N GLU A 237 -14.35 -7.75 3.25
CA GLU A 237 -15.73 -7.83 2.77
C GLU A 237 -16.35 -9.21 3.05
N ASP A 238 -15.58 -10.27 2.84
CA ASP A 238 -16.03 -11.65 2.99
C ASP A 238 -15.20 -12.45 4.00
N MET A 239 -14.33 -11.77 4.75
CA MET A 239 -13.48 -12.34 5.80
C MET A 239 -12.69 -13.56 5.29
N SER A 240 -12.03 -13.39 4.14
CA SER A 240 -11.33 -14.48 3.46
C SER A 240 -9.97 -14.05 2.88
N TRP A 241 -9.06 -15.02 2.74
CA TRP A 241 -7.82 -14.87 2.00
C TRP A 241 -7.99 -15.39 0.58
N SER A 242 -7.57 -14.61 -0.42
CA SER A 242 -7.61 -15.01 -1.83
C SER A 242 -6.19 -15.15 -2.38
N CYS A 243 -5.70 -16.39 -2.49
CA CYS A 243 -4.32 -16.68 -2.85
C CYS A 243 -4.22 -17.27 -4.27
N GLY A 244 -4.48 -16.44 -5.28
CA GLY A 244 -4.40 -16.85 -6.70
C GLY A 244 -5.73 -17.39 -7.22
N GLY A 245 -5.78 -18.68 -7.58
CA GLY A 245 -6.96 -19.32 -8.17
C GLY A 245 -8.14 -19.49 -7.19
N PRO A 246 -9.36 -19.74 -7.70
CA PRO A 246 -10.57 -19.86 -6.87
C PRO A 246 -10.51 -21.00 -5.84
N ASP A 247 -9.74 -22.06 -6.14
CA ASP A 247 -9.53 -23.19 -5.24
C ASP A 247 -8.68 -22.82 -4.01
N PHE A 248 -7.91 -21.74 -4.08
CA PHE A 248 -7.01 -21.26 -3.01
C PHE A 248 -7.58 -20.02 -2.32
N LYS A 249 -8.89 -20.05 -2.07
CA LYS A 249 -9.60 -19.08 -1.23
C LYS A 249 -9.87 -19.70 0.13
N TYR A 250 -9.55 -19.01 1.22
CA TYR A 250 -9.67 -19.52 2.60
C TYR A 250 -10.55 -18.60 3.43
N CYS A 251 -11.56 -19.15 4.10
CA CYS A 251 -12.34 -18.43 5.09
C CYS A 251 -11.71 -18.63 6.49
N VAL A 252 -12.01 -17.74 7.44
CA VAL A 252 -11.58 -17.88 8.84
C VAL A 252 -11.91 -19.26 9.42
N ASN A 253 -13.03 -19.86 9.01
CA ASN A 253 -13.45 -21.19 9.46
C ASN A 253 -12.56 -22.32 8.93
N ASP A 254 -11.93 -22.17 7.76
CA ASP A 254 -11.01 -23.19 7.22
C ASP A 254 -9.73 -23.27 8.07
N VAL A 255 -9.34 -22.16 8.68
CA VAL A 255 -8.12 -22.03 9.51
C VAL A 255 -8.41 -22.34 10.97
N THR A 256 -9.63 -22.08 11.46
CA THR A 256 -10.01 -22.27 12.88
C THR A 256 -10.67 -23.62 13.19
N LYS A 257 -11.19 -24.36 12.18
CA LYS A 257 -11.75 -25.71 12.36
C LYS A 257 -10.68 -26.78 12.63
N GLY A 258 -9.44 -26.55 12.23
CA GLY A 258 -8.30 -27.24 12.82
C GLY A 258 -8.11 -26.65 14.23
N ARG A 259 -8.47 -27.40 15.29
CA ARG A 259 -8.17 -27.02 16.67
C ARG A 259 -6.66 -27.10 16.96
N PHE A 260 -5.87 -26.28 16.28
CA PHE A 260 -4.68 -25.71 16.87
C PHE A 260 -4.98 -24.23 17.04
N PRO A 261 -5.41 -23.79 18.22
CA PRO A 261 -5.56 -22.38 18.41
C PRO A 261 -4.16 -21.80 18.26
N ILE A 262 -4.03 -20.78 17.41
CA ILE A 262 -2.83 -19.98 17.17
C ILE A 262 -2.19 -19.52 18.51
N SER A 263 -2.94 -19.58 19.61
CA SER A 263 -2.49 -19.38 21.00
C SER A 263 -1.49 -20.42 21.55
N VAL A 264 -1.31 -21.61 20.95
CA VAL A 264 -0.30 -22.59 21.41
C VAL A 264 1.10 -22.25 20.88
N LEU A 265 1.21 -21.64 19.70
CA LEU A 265 2.49 -21.13 19.18
C LEU A 265 3.00 -19.90 19.96
N LEU A 266 2.12 -19.19 20.66
CA LEU A 266 2.42 -17.99 21.46
C LEU A 266 2.79 -18.28 22.93
N LYS A 267 2.84 -19.55 23.36
CA LYS A 267 3.07 -19.93 24.78
C LYS A 267 4.48 -20.44 25.12
N ARG A 268 5.47 -20.17 24.28
CA ARG A 268 6.89 -20.28 24.68
C ARG A 268 7.59 -18.95 24.49
N GLN A 269 7.25 -18.02 25.38
CA GLN A 269 8.11 -16.90 25.76
C GLN A 269 8.77 -17.27 27.09
#